data_AF-A0A7K1H0D6-F1
#
_entry.id   AF-A0A7K1H0D6-F1
#
_cell.length_a   1.000
_cell.length_b   1.000
_cell.length_c   1.000
_cell.angle_alpha   90.00
_cell.angle_beta   90.00
_cell.angle_gamma   90.00
#
_symmetry.space_group_name_H-M   'P 1'
#
loop_
_entity.id
_entity.type
_entity.pdbx_description
1 polymer ?
#
loop_
_entity_poly.entity_id
_entity_poly.type
_entity_poly.pdbx_seq_one_letter_code
_entity_poly.pdbx_strand_id
1 'polypeptide(L)'
;MRTVAVDDVGVTETGNGSAEQRLYDTVARWNVDPGYGPADMIHAACQALVDGLDSPMLRELAGASARDPSCDISELVTESLKELGIPAPGTVPPGFAPATGGGVARRPGVDSLRLEVAPTLEDVGDGFQVQVYVNGTEMTSAAAGLGMDPYEIFVPTNHLVATAEPRTVPIARCSCGVYGCGSTDVTITRDGELVHWDWSGEAPMARGVSFPAVEYDVEVARVAADHSWETADRTAGRLVLTELDRERLRAHGLETSWVANDYCDDDVFRVALQIDRDYQVFVDTRWRGRGPEEMAREVCATLALPPSEWHATWRAIKPALTKPPKIAGRSWRPAQF
;
A
#
# COMPACT_ATOMS: atom_id res chain seq x y z
N MET A 1 -7.38 -42.70 -43.61
CA MET A 1 -6.93 -41.43 -44.23
C MET A 1 -6.41 -40.57 -43.09
N ARG A 2 -5.09 -40.33 -43.06
CA ARG A 2 -4.35 -39.53 -42.06
C ARG A 2 -4.65 -38.05 -42.24
N THR A 3 -4.91 -37.29 -41.16
CA THR A 3 -4.45 -35.89 -40.94
C THR A 3 -4.74 -35.52 -39.47
N VAL A 4 -3.76 -35.62 -38.56
CA VAL A 4 -2.80 -34.58 -38.10
C VAL A 4 -3.41 -33.66 -37.04
N ALA A 5 -2.90 -33.81 -35.82
CA ALA A 5 -2.98 -32.85 -34.74
C ALA A 5 -2.21 -31.58 -35.12
N VAL A 6 -2.76 -30.43 -34.79
CA VAL A 6 -2.03 -29.16 -34.78
C VAL A 6 -2.09 -28.68 -33.34
N ASP A 7 -0.94 -28.82 -32.68
CA ASP A 7 -0.57 -28.03 -31.51
C ASP A 7 -0.69 -26.55 -31.87
N ASP A 8 -1.38 -25.77 -31.06
CA ASP A 8 -1.20 -24.32 -31.04
C ASP A 8 -0.92 -23.90 -29.60
N VAL A 9 0.37 -23.95 -29.27
CA VAL A 9 0.95 -23.29 -28.10
C VAL A 9 1.01 -21.80 -28.45
N GLY A 10 -0.09 -21.11 -28.18
CA GLY A 10 -0.16 -19.65 -28.23
C GLY A 10 0.53 -19.07 -27.00
N VAL A 11 1.77 -18.62 -27.20
CA VAL A 11 2.62 -17.91 -26.25
C VAL A 11 1.87 -16.72 -25.65
N THR A 12 2.03 -16.58 -24.34
CA THR A 12 1.43 -15.64 -23.40
C THR A 12 1.77 -14.16 -23.67
N GLU A 13 0.74 -13.33 -23.48
CA GLU A 13 0.76 -11.93 -23.03
C GLU A 13 1.53 -10.88 -23.84
N THR A 14 0.76 -10.05 -24.55
CA THR A 14 1.11 -8.69 -25.00
C THR A 14 1.57 -7.82 -23.83
N GLY A 15 2.88 -7.75 -23.62
CA GLY A 15 3.51 -6.83 -22.67
C GLY A 15 3.40 -5.38 -23.15
N ASN A 16 2.46 -4.62 -22.59
CA ASN A 16 2.29 -3.18 -22.82
C ASN A 16 3.54 -2.40 -22.35
N GLY A 17 4.41 -2.03 -23.29
CA GLY A 17 5.62 -1.21 -23.06
C GLY A 17 6.51 -1.13 -24.31
N SER A 18 7.46 -0.20 -24.36
CA SER A 18 8.51 -0.24 -25.39
C SER A 18 9.50 -1.38 -25.11
N ALA A 19 10.38 -1.71 -26.07
CA ALA A 19 11.41 -2.73 -25.85
C ALA A 19 12.35 -2.33 -24.69
N GLU A 20 12.68 -1.04 -24.59
CA GLU A 20 13.48 -0.46 -23.51
C GLU A 20 12.79 -0.63 -22.15
N GLN A 21 11.47 -0.40 -22.08
CA GLN A 21 10.70 -0.61 -20.85
C GLN A 21 10.71 -2.08 -20.44
N ARG A 22 10.51 -3.01 -21.38
CA ARG A 22 10.53 -4.45 -21.06
C ARG A 22 11.89 -4.89 -20.52
N LEU A 23 12.98 -4.46 -21.17
CA LEU A 23 14.33 -4.77 -20.70
C LEU A 23 14.59 -4.15 -19.31
N TYR A 24 14.20 -2.90 -19.10
CA TYR A 24 14.28 -2.24 -17.80
C TYR A 24 13.53 -3.01 -16.70
N ASP A 25 12.29 -3.43 -16.96
CA ASP A 25 11.45 -4.15 -16.01
C ASP A 25 12.07 -5.51 -15.63
N THR A 26 12.66 -6.21 -16.61
CA THR A 26 13.39 -7.46 -16.35
C THR A 26 14.63 -7.23 -15.49
N VAL A 27 15.43 -6.20 -15.76
CA VAL A 27 16.61 -5.89 -14.93
C VAL A 27 16.18 -5.47 -13.52
N ALA A 28 15.13 -4.67 -13.39
CA ALA A 28 14.59 -4.28 -12.09
C ALA A 28 14.16 -5.51 -11.26
N ARG A 29 13.47 -6.46 -11.88
CA ARG A 29 13.06 -7.72 -11.24
C ARG A 29 14.26 -8.58 -10.85
N TRP A 30 15.24 -8.70 -11.73
CA TRP A 30 16.46 -9.47 -11.47
C TRP A 30 17.26 -8.96 -10.28
N ASN A 31 17.25 -7.64 -10.04
CA ASN A 31 17.96 -7.04 -8.90
C ASN A 31 17.32 -7.33 -7.53
N VAL A 32 16.04 -7.70 -7.48
CA VAL A 32 15.27 -7.82 -6.23
C VAL A 32 14.78 -9.24 -5.95
N ASP A 33 14.59 -10.06 -6.99
CA ASP A 33 14.06 -11.41 -6.89
C ASP A 33 15.21 -12.45 -6.96
N PRO A 34 15.60 -13.10 -5.85
CA PRO A 34 16.65 -14.11 -5.84
C PRO A 34 16.28 -15.37 -6.63
N GLY A 35 15.00 -15.55 -7.00
CA GLY A 35 14.55 -16.60 -7.90
C GLY A 35 14.82 -16.31 -9.37
N TYR A 36 15.13 -15.07 -9.73
CA TYR A 36 15.46 -14.65 -11.09
C TYR A 36 16.96 -14.85 -11.35
N GLY A 37 17.29 -15.82 -12.20
CA GLY A 37 18.67 -16.24 -12.42
C GLY A 37 19.34 -15.60 -13.64
N PRO A 38 20.65 -15.86 -13.84
CA PRO A 38 21.35 -15.47 -15.06
C PRO A 38 20.68 -15.94 -16.35
N ALA A 39 20.05 -17.13 -16.33
CA ALA A 39 19.35 -17.68 -17.49
C ALA A 39 18.16 -16.80 -17.94
N ASP A 40 17.41 -16.26 -16.98
CA ASP A 40 16.26 -15.40 -17.27
C ASP A 40 16.72 -14.05 -17.86
N MET A 41 17.86 -13.53 -17.37
CA MET A 41 18.47 -12.32 -17.92
C MET A 41 18.99 -12.52 -19.35
N ILE A 42 19.64 -13.65 -19.63
CA ILE A 42 20.11 -14.01 -20.98
C ILE A 42 18.91 -14.13 -21.93
N HIS A 43 17.82 -14.78 -21.48
CA HIS A 43 16.60 -14.89 -22.28
C HIS A 43 16.00 -13.51 -22.59
N ALA A 44 15.96 -12.61 -21.61
CA ALA A 44 15.48 -11.25 -21.80
C ALA A 44 16.36 -10.44 -22.78
N ALA A 45 17.68 -10.62 -22.73
CA ALA A 45 18.60 -10.01 -23.69
C ALA A 45 18.35 -10.52 -25.13
N CYS A 46 18.14 -11.83 -25.30
CA CYS A 46 17.71 -12.39 -26.59
C CYS A 46 16.40 -11.78 -27.08
N GLN A 47 15.40 -11.64 -26.20
CA GLN A 47 14.13 -11.05 -26.56
C GLN A 47 14.27 -9.57 -26.93
N ALA A 48 15.12 -8.81 -26.21
CA ALA A 48 15.41 -7.42 -26.52
C ALA A 48 16.03 -7.24 -27.92
N LEU A 49 16.93 -8.14 -28.34
CA LEU A 49 17.47 -8.17 -29.69
C LEU A 49 16.37 -8.44 -30.74
N VAL A 50 15.46 -9.38 -30.46
CA VAL A 50 14.30 -9.68 -31.33
C VAL A 50 13.37 -8.47 -31.43
N ASP A 51 13.19 -7.74 -30.34
CA ASP A 51 12.35 -6.55 -30.27
C ASP A 51 12.99 -5.30 -30.92
N GLY A 52 14.23 -5.43 -31.43
CA GLY A 52 14.91 -4.41 -32.22
C GLY A 52 15.89 -3.52 -31.44
N LEU A 53 16.12 -3.79 -30.14
CA LEU A 53 17.25 -3.18 -29.43
C LEU A 53 18.54 -3.82 -29.89
N ASP A 54 19.61 -3.04 -30.05
CA ASP A 54 20.87 -3.59 -30.53
C ASP A 54 22.07 -2.79 -30.02
N SER A 55 22.97 -3.47 -29.32
CA SER A 55 24.24 -2.91 -28.86
C SER A 55 25.29 -4.02 -28.76
N PRO A 56 26.60 -3.70 -28.84
CA PRO A 56 27.67 -4.69 -28.65
C PRO A 56 27.51 -5.51 -27.37
N MET A 57 27.30 -4.86 -26.22
CA MET A 57 27.20 -5.53 -24.93
C MET A 57 25.91 -6.35 -24.80
N LEU A 58 24.81 -5.89 -25.42
CA LEU A 58 23.56 -6.66 -25.42
C LEU A 58 23.71 -7.99 -26.16
N ARG A 59 24.47 -8.00 -27.27
CA ARG A 59 24.77 -9.24 -28.01
C ARG A 59 25.67 -10.18 -27.21
N GLU A 60 26.64 -9.64 -26.48
CA GLU A 60 27.47 -10.43 -25.57
C GLU A 60 26.64 -11.03 -24.43
N LEU A 61 25.74 -10.25 -23.83
CA LEU A 61 24.81 -10.72 -22.80
C LEU A 61 23.89 -11.83 -23.33
N ALA A 62 23.33 -11.67 -24.53
CA ALA A 62 22.50 -12.68 -25.17
C ALA A 62 23.28 -13.97 -25.51
N GLY A 63 24.59 -13.87 -25.72
CA GLY A 63 25.50 -14.98 -25.97
C GLY A 63 26.12 -15.60 -24.72
N ALA A 64 25.88 -15.04 -23.54
CA ALA A 64 26.48 -15.50 -22.29
C ALA A 64 25.91 -16.86 -21.87
N SER A 65 26.64 -17.52 -20.96
CA SER A 65 26.25 -18.80 -20.40
C SER A 65 25.64 -18.59 -19.01
N ALA A 66 24.56 -19.31 -18.71
CA ALA A 66 23.98 -19.30 -17.36
C ALA A 66 24.92 -19.85 -16.26
N ARG A 67 26.06 -20.42 -16.65
CA ARG A 67 27.14 -20.85 -15.74
C ARG A 67 28.20 -19.78 -15.49
N ASP A 68 28.13 -18.66 -16.21
CA ASP A 68 29.09 -17.57 -16.02
C ASP A 68 28.90 -16.93 -14.65
N PRO A 69 29.96 -16.38 -14.05
CA PRO A 69 29.87 -15.67 -12.79
C PRO A 69 28.80 -14.56 -12.84
N SER A 70 28.00 -14.43 -11.78
CA SER A 70 26.95 -13.42 -11.72
C SER A 70 27.49 -11.98 -11.82
N CYS A 71 28.74 -11.74 -11.39
CA CYS A 71 29.40 -10.45 -11.56
C CYS A 71 29.62 -10.09 -13.03
N ASP A 72 29.98 -11.06 -13.86
CA ASP A 72 30.24 -10.85 -15.28
C ASP A 72 28.92 -10.53 -16.00
N ILE A 73 27.86 -11.29 -15.69
CA ILE A 73 26.50 -11.00 -16.19
C ILE A 73 26.02 -9.61 -15.74
N SER A 74 26.30 -9.22 -14.49
CA SER A 74 25.93 -7.89 -13.97
C SER A 74 26.64 -6.75 -14.71
N GLU A 75 27.92 -6.96 -15.07
CA GLU A 75 28.71 -6.00 -15.84
C GLU A 75 28.16 -5.87 -17.27
N LEU A 76 27.87 -7.00 -17.93
CA LEU A 76 27.25 -7.03 -19.25
C LEU A 76 25.91 -6.30 -19.26
N VAL A 77 25.05 -6.52 -18.26
CA VAL A 77 23.76 -5.82 -18.11
C VAL A 77 23.98 -4.31 -17.97
N THR A 78 24.89 -3.90 -17.09
CA THR A 78 25.14 -2.48 -16.79
C THR A 78 25.62 -1.73 -18.01
N GLU A 79 26.61 -2.27 -18.74
CA GLU A 79 27.10 -1.62 -19.96
C GLU A 79 26.08 -1.69 -21.11
N SER A 80 25.26 -2.75 -21.21
CA SER A 80 24.16 -2.83 -22.18
C SER A 80 23.14 -1.70 -21.98
N LEU A 81 22.69 -1.47 -20.74
CA LEU A 81 21.75 -0.38 -20.43
C LEU A 81 22.33 0.99 -20.82
N LYS A 82 23.60 1.20 -20.50
CA LYS A 82 24.32 2.44 -20.81
C LYS A 82 24.48 2.68 -22.32
N GLU A 83 24.84 1.66 -23.10
CA GLU A 83 24.93 1.74 -24.56
C GLU A 83 23.58 2.05 -25.21
N LEU A 84 22.51 1.45 -24.69
CA LEU A 84 21.13 1.66 -25.15
C LEU A 84 20.53 2.98 -24.62
N GLY A 85 21.24 3.69 -23.73
CA GLY A 85 20.74 4.89 -23.06
C GLY A 85 19.58 4.61 -22.09
N ILE A 86 19.35 3.36 -21.70
CA ILE A 86 18.29 2.98 -20.78
C ILE A 86 18.75 3.32 -19.34
N PRO A 87 17.95 4.05 -18.55
CA PRO A 87 18.32 4.38 -17.18
C PRO A 87 18.44 3.12 -16.32
N ALA A 88 19.35 3.14 -15.34
CA ALA A 88 19.44 2.05 -14.38
C ALA A 88 18.18 2.00 -13.49
N PRO A 89 17.71 0.80 -13.09
CA PRO A 89 16.64 0.68 -12.11
C PRO A 89 16.91 1.51 -10.85
N GLY A 90 15.88 2.19 -10.33
CA GLY A 90 16.01 3.10 -9.18
C GLY A 90 16.51 4.52 -9.50
N THR A 91 16.90 4.81 -10.75
CA THR A 91 17.31 6.17 -11.17
C THR A 91 16.22 6.96 -11.91
N VAL A 92 15.11 6.31 -12.25
CA VAL A 92 13.98 6.91 -12.96
C VAL A 92 13.17 7.77 -11.98
N PRO A 93 12.93 9.07 -12.27
CA PRO A 93 12.11 9.91 -11.41
C PRO A 93 10.64 9.43 -11.33
N PRO A 94 9.93 9.71 -10.23
CA PRO A 94 8.49 9.45 -10.11
C PRO A 94 7.70 10.04 -11.28
N GLY A 95 6.74 9.29 -11.81
CA GLY A 95 5.96 9.69 -13.00
C GLY A 95 6.65 9.56 -14.36
N PHE A 96 7.90 9.08 -14.40
CA PHE A 96 8.65 8.83 -15.63
C PHE A 96 8.86 7.32 -15.88
N ALA A 97 9.22 7.00 -17.11
CA ALA A 97 9.53 5.65 -17.58
C ALA A 97 10.66 5.71 -18.62
N PRO A 98 11.45 4.65 -18.81
CA PRO A 98 12.30 4.47 -19.98
C PRO A 98 11.60 4.88 -21.28
N ALA A 99 12.27 5.71 -22.09
CA ALA A 99 11.75 6.18 -23.37
C ALA A 99 12.25 5.33 -24.53
N THR A 100 11.47 5.29 -25.61
CA THR A 100 11.93 4.73 -26.89
C THR A 100 13.12 5.54 -27.42
N GLY A 101 14.22 4.85 -27.76
CA GLY A 101 15.47 5.48 -28.18
C GLY A 101 16.37 5.97 -27.04
N GLY A 102 16.05 5.61 -25.78
CA GLY A 102 16.87 5.91 -24.60
C GLY A 102 16.41 7.15 -23.82
N GLY A 103 16.89 7.25 -22.58
CA GLY A 103 16.51 8.27 -21.61
C GLY A 103 15.20 7.94 -20.88
N VAL A 104 14.54 8.99 -20.39
CA VAL A 104 13.25 8.89 -19.71
C VAL A 104 12.22 9.79 -20.37
N ALA A 105 10.98 9.32 -20.41
CA ALA A 105 9.81 10.07 -20.84
C ALA A 105 8.76 10.06 -19.73
N ARG A 106 7.93 11.10 -19.72
CA ARG A 106 6.79 11.18 -18.81
C ARG A 106 5.81 10.05 -19.14
N ARG A 107 5.35 9.31 -18.13
CA ARG A 107 4.38 8.24 -18.35
C ARG A 107 3.06 8.81 -18.86
N PRO A 108 2.49 8.23 -19.94
CA PRO A 108 1.18 8.66 -20.41
C PRO A 108 0.10 8.26 -19.38
N GLY A 109 -0.89 9.13 -19.20
CA GLY A 109 -2.04 8.88 -18.32
C GLY A 109 -3.05 7.92 -18.94
N VAL A 110 -2.65 6.68 -19.18
CA VAL A 110 -3.48 5.68 -19.87
C VAL A 110 -3.91 4.53 -18.96
N ASP A 111 -3.38 4.48 -17.74
CA ASP A 111 -3.80 3.46 -16.78
C ASP A 111 -5.16 3.87 -16.17
N SER A 112 -5.98 2.89 -15.81
CA SER A 112 -7.25 3.06 -15.10
C SER A 112 -7.17 2.50 -13.69
N LEU A 113 -7.76 3.20 -12.71
CA LEU A 113 -7.84 2.77 -11.31
C LEU A 113 -9.27 2.37 -10.96
N ARG A 114 -9.41 1.27 -10.23
CA ARG A 114 -10.63 0.93 -9.48
C ARG A 114 -10.27 0.47 -8.07
N LEU A 115 -11.05 0.90 -7.09
CA LEU A 115 -10.89 0.59 -5.68
C LEU A 115 -12.17 -0.05 -5.16
N GLU A 116 -12.04 -1.11 -4.38
CA GLU A 116 -13.19 -1.84 -3.82
C GLU A 116 -12.94 -2.15 -2.35
N VAL A 117 -13.93 -1.92 -1.51
CA VAL A 117 -13.89 -2.38 -0.12
C VAL A 117 -14.57 -3.74 -0.06
N ALA A 118 -13.81 -4.76 0.34
CA ALA A 118 -14.28 -6.13 0.44
C ALA A 118 -14.01 -6.69 1.84
N PRO A 119 -14.81 -7.64 2.34
CA PRO A 119 -14.47 -8.37 3.55
C PRO A 119 -13.16 -9.14 3.37
N THR A 120 -12.39 -9.29 4.45
CA THR A 120 -11.26 -10.21 4.49
C THR A 120 -11.75 -11.66 4.56
N LEU A 121 -10.91 -12.61 4.13
CA LEU A 121 -11.22 -14.03 4.30
C LEU A 121 -11.18 -14.40 5.79
N GLU A 122 -12.07 -15.29 6.23
CA GLU A 122 -12.21 -15.69 7.65
C GLU A 122 -10.88 -16.15 8.27
N ASP A 123 -10.04 -16.86 7.51
CA ASP A 123 -8.74 -17.38 7.96
C ASP A 123 -7.70 -16.28 8.27
N VAL A 124 -7.93 -15.05 7.77
CA VAL A 124 -7.07 -13.87 7.99
C VAL A 124 -7.62 -13.00 9.13
N GLY A 125 -8.92 -13.12 9.42
CA GLY A 125 -9.63 -12.41 10.49
C GLY A 125 -10.90 -11.72 9.99
N ASP A 126 -11.76 -11.35 10.94
CA ASP A 126 -13.00 -10.61 10.67
C ASP A 126 -12.68 -9.12 10.44
N GLY A 127 -12.76 -8.67 9.19
CA GLY A 127 -12.39 -7.32 8.82
C GLY A 127 -12.71 -6.96 7.38
N PHE A 128 -12.18 -5.81 6.96
CA PHE A 128 -12.33 -5.29 5.60
C PHE A 128 -10.96 -4.94 5.03
N GLN A 129 -10.86 -4.96 3.71
CA GLN A 129 -9.68 -4.58 2.97
C GLN A 129 -10.06 -3.69 1.78
N VAL A 130 -9.15 -2.80 1.41
CA VAL A 130 -9.24 -2.06 0.16
C VAL A 130 -8.47 -2.81 -0.91
N GLN A 131 -9.19 -3.36 -1.88
CA GLN A 131 -8.62 -3.99 -3.07
C GLN A 131 -8.34 -2.92 -4.13
N VAL A 132 -7.19 -3.02 -4.76
CA VAL A 132 -6.69 -2.06 -5.75
C VAL A 132 -6.64 -2.75 -7.09
N TYR A 133 -7.39 -2.26 -8.06
CA TYR A 133 -7.37 -2.74 -9.42
C TYR A 133 -6.73 -1.71 -10.33
N VAL A 134 -5.69 -2.10 -11.06
CA VAL A 134 -5.10 -1.27 -12.12
C VAL A 134 -5.25 -1.98 -13.45
N ASN A 135 -5.87 -1.29 -14.41
CA ASN A 135 -6.21 -1.83 -15.73
C ASN A 135 -7.04 -3.15 -15.66
N GLY A 136 -7.86 -3.28 -14.62
CA GLY A 136 -8.68 -4.48 -14.37
C GLY A 136 -7.96 -5.62 -13.64
N THR A 137 -6.65 -5.54 -13.43
CA THR A 137 -5.89 -6.54 -12.66
C THR A 137 -5.86 -6.17 -11.19
N GLU A 138 -6.17 -7.13 -10.31
CA GLU A 138 -6.11 -6.95 -8.86
C GLU A 138 -4.64 -6.93 -8.39
N MET A 139 -4.25 -5.84 -7.76
CA MET A 139 -2.86 -5.54 -7.41
C MET A 139 -2.51 -5.92 -5.98
N THR A 140 -3.46 -5.94 -5.03
CA THR A 140 -3.12 -6.15 -3.61
C THR A 140 -2.68 -7.58 -3.32
N SER A 141 -3.32 -8.57 -3.94
CA SER A 141 -2.94 -9.98 -3.85
C SER A 141 -1.64 -10.30 -4.59
N ALA A 142 -1.37 -9.61 -5.71
CA ALA A 142 -0.11 -9.70 -6.44
C ALA A 142 1.05 -8.96 -5.76
N ALA A 143 0.74 -8.05 -4.84
CA ALA A 143 1.67 -7.28 -4.04
C ALA A 143 1.96 -8.03 -2.71
N ALA A 144 1.91 -7.35 -1.57
CA ALA A 144 2.14 -7.97 -0.26
C ALA A 144 1.06 -8.99 0.19
N GLY A 145 -0.03 -9.15 -0.58
CA GLY A 145 -0.98 -10.25 -0.44
C GLY A 145 -2.37 -9.88 0.09
N LEU A 146 -2.48 -8.82 0.90
CA LEU A 146 -3.76 -8.37 1.49
C LEU A 146 -3.89 -6.85 1.43
N GLY A 147 -5.06 -6.32 1.05
CA GLY A 147 -5.32 -4.89 1.06
C GLY A 147 -5.29 -4.28 2.47
N MET A 148 -5.02 -2.98 2.56
CA MET A 148 -5.05 -2.25 3.83
C MET A 148 -6.48 -2.07 4.37
N ASP A 149 -6.63 -1.79 5.67
CA ASP A 149 -7.95 -1.57 6.27
C ASP A 149 -8.50 -0.23 5.77
N PRO A 150 -9.80 -0.13 5.41
CA PRO A 150 -10.38 1.12 4.92
C PRO A 150 -10.20 2.31 5.87
N TYR A 151 -10.15 2.10 7.18
CA TYR A 151 -9.85 3.17 8.13
C TYR A 151 -8.44 3.73 7.94
N GLU A 152 -7.45 2.88 7.67
CA GLU A 152 -6.06 3.32 7.51
C GLU A 152 -5.84 4.14 6.22
N ILE A 153 -6.74 4.02 5.25
CA ILE A 153 -6.66 4.74 3.97
C ILE A 153 -7.60 5.96 3.95
N PHE A 154 -8.84 5.82 4.41
CA PHE A 154 -9.88 6.81 4.17
C PHE A 154 -10.22 7.66 5.41
N VAL A 155 -9.87 7.21 6.62
CA VAL A 155 -10.36 7.80 7.88
C VAL A 155 -9.19 8.25 8.76
N PRO A 156 -9.19 9.49 9.24
CA PRO A 156 -10.18 10.57 9.05
C PRO A 156 -10.07 11.29 7.71
N THR A 157 -8.94 11.12 7.05
CA THR A 157 -8.52 11.88 5.89
C THR A 157 -8.23 10.87 4.81
N ASN A 158 -8.74 11.13 3.61
CA ASN A 158 -8.48 10.26 2.49
C ASN A 158 -7.01 10.39 2.03
N HIS A 159 -6.21 9.40 2.39
CA HIS A 159 -4.80 9.29 2.03
C HIS A 159 -4.59 9.04 0.54
N LEU A 160 -5.62 8.82 -0.28
CA LEU A 160 -5.49 8.68 -1.74
C LEU A 160 -5.74 9.98 -2.52
N VAL A 161 -6.16 11.09 -1.88
CA VAL A 161 -6.32 12.40 -2.56
C VAL A 161 -4.99 13.00 -3.06
N ALA A 162 -4.70 12.89 -4.36
CA ALA A 162 -3.41 13.28 -4.92
C ALA A 162 -3.16 14.79 -4.89
N THR A 163 -1.97 15.19 -4.45
CA THR A 163 -1.47 16.57 -4.45
C THR A 163 -0.14 16.64 -5.19
N ALA A 164 0.36 17.85 -5.47
CA ALA A 164 1.66 18.04 -6.11
C ALA A 164 2.84 17.63 -5.21
N GLU A 165 2.62 17.55 -3.89
CA GLU A 165 3.62 17.04 -2.95
C GLU A 165 3.57 15.51 -2.92
N PRO A 166 4.66 14.81 -3.26
CA PRO A 166 4.71 13.36 -3.21
C PRO A 166 4.43 12.82 -1.81
N ARG A 167 3.57 11.81 -1.72
CA ARG A 167 3.22 11.18 -0.45
C ARG A 167 3.12 9.68 -0.57
N THR A 168 3.73 8.98 0.37
CA THR A 168 3.75 7.52 0.42
C THR A 168 2.55 7.03 1.22
N VAL A 169 1.81 6.08 0.64
CA VAL A 169 0.58 5.52 1.20
C VAL A 169 0.67 4.01 1.14
N PRO A 170 0.44 3.29 2.25
CA PRO A 170 0.38 1.84 2.22
C PRO A 170 -0.91 1.39 1.52
N ILE A 171 -0.80 0.39 0.65
CA ILE A 171 -1.94 -0.16 -0.11
C ILE A 171 -2.12 -1.66 0.07
N ALA A 172 -1.05 -2.37 0.40
CA ALA A 172 -1.12 -3.78 0.74
C ALA A 172 -0.14 -4.13 1.88
N ARG A 173 -0.50 -5.17 2.62
CA ARG A 173 0.27 -5.76 3.73
C ARG A 173 0.28 -7.27 3.61
N CYS A 174 1.19 -7.88 4.35
CA CYS A 174 1.28 -9.33 4.49
C CYS A 174 -0.07 -9.93 4.93
N SER A 175 -0.37 -11.13 4.45
CA SER A 175 -1.56 -11.90 4.81
C SER A 175 -1.64 -12.26 6.30
N CYS A 176 -0.58 -12.07 7.08
CA CYS A 176 -0.63 -12.15 8.54
C CYS A 176 -1.44 -11.01 9.20
N GLY A 177 -1.89 -10.03 8.43
CA GLY A 177 -2.71 -8.90 8.89
C GLY A 177 -1.91 -7.76 9.53
N VAL A 178 -0.60 -7.93 9.74
CA VAL A 178 0.27 -6.92 10.35
C VAL A 178 1.07 -6.20 9.27
N TYR A 179 0.91 -4.88 9.20
CA TYR A 179 1.74 -4.04 8.36
C TYR A 179 3.22 -4.08 8.82
N GLY A 180 4.14 -4.31 7.88
CA GLY A 180 5.59 -4.34 8.12
C GLY A 180 6.25 -5.74 8.16
N CYS A 181 5.47 -6.83 8.24
CA CYS A 181 6.00 -8.18 7.96
C CYS A 181 6.30 -8.39 6.47
N GLY A 182 5.52 -7.69 5.64
CA GLY A 182 5.58 -7.56 4.19
C GLY A 182 4.62 -6.43 3.84
N SER A 183 5.03 -5.54 2.93
CA SER A 183 4.26 -4.32 2.65
C SER A 183 4.50 -3.82 1.24
N THR A 184 3.46 -3.22 0.68
CA THR A 184 3.51 -2.50 -0.58
C THR A 184 2.94 -1.12 -0.37
N ASP A 185 3.76 -0.13 -0.69
CA ASP A 185 3.40 1.27 -0.62
C ASP A 185 3.39 1.87 -2.01
N VAL A 186 2.63 2.95 -2.17
CA VAL A 186 2.65 3.78 -3.38
C VAL A 186 2.99 5.20 -3.01
N THR A 187 3.94 5.78 -3.74
CA THR A 187 4.16 7.22 -3.74
C THR A 187 3.23 7.84 -4.76
N ILE A 188 2.29 8.66 -4.28
CA ILE A 188 1.28 9.33 -5.08
C ILE A 188 1.72 10.77 -5.33
N THR A 189 1.80 11.17 -6.59
CA THR A 189 2.13 12.55 -6.99
C THR A 189 1.19 13.02 -8.09
N ARG A 190 0.58 14.19 -7.92
CA ARG A 190 -0.17 14.86 -8.98
C ARG A 190 0.75 15.77 -9.77
N ASP A 191 0.73 15.63 -11.08
CA ASP A 191 1.45 16.47 -12.02
C ASP A 191 0.47 16.97 -13.09
N GLY A 192 -0.08 18.17 -12.86
CA GLY A 192 -1.13 18.75 -13.68
C GLY A 192 -2.35 17.84 -13.81
N GLU A 193 -2.61 17.40 -15.04
CA GLU A 193 -3.74 16.53 -15.42
C GLU A 193 -3.48 15.03 -15.21
N LEU A 194 -2.32 14.65 -14.65
CA LEU A 194 -1.98 13.25 -14.38
C LEU A 194 -1.75 13.02 -12.89
N VAL A 195 -2.10 11.82 -12.43
CA VAL A 195 -1.69 11.28 -11.13
C VAL A 195 -0.79 10.10 -11.36
N HIS A 196 0.39 10.12 -10.74
CA HIS A 196 1.41 9.09 -10.84
C HIS A 196 1.45 8.30 -9.55
N TRP A 197 1.45 6.97 -9.67
CA TRP A 197 1.80 6.06 -8.57
C TRP A 197 3.11 5.36 -8.90
N ASP A 198 4.02 5.37 -7.94
CA ASP A 198 5.28 4.65 -7.99
C ASP A 198 5.35 3.70 -6.79
N TRP A 199 5.49 2.41 -7.06
CA TRP A 199 5.43 1.34 -6.06
C TRP A 199 6.75 1.22 -5.29
N SER A 200 6.66 0.78 -4.04
CA SER A 200 7.81 0.39 -3.22
C SER A 200 7.48 -0.77 -2.29
N GLY A 201 8.50 -1.53 -1.88
CA GLY A 201 8.32 -2.77 -1.13
C GLY A 201 8.05 -3.95 -2.05
N GLU A 202 7.08 -4.79 -1.71
CA GLU A 202 6.64 -5.93 -2.53
C GLU A 202 5.79 -5.43 -3.71
N ALA A 203 6.44 -4.78 -4.68
CA ALA A 203 5.78 -4.15 -5.81
C ALA A 203 5.16 -5.20 -6.75
N PRO A 204 3.87 -5.08 -7.12
CA PRO A 204 3.19 -6.03 -8.00
C PRO A 204 3.67 -5.92 -9.46
N MET A 205 4.37 -4.84 -9.80
CA MET A 205 4.99 -4.62 -11.10
C MET A 205 6.20 -3.68 -10.98
N ALA A 206 7.14 -3.82 -11.92
CA ALA A 206 8.37 -3.03 -11.93
C ALA A 206 8.14 -1.56 -12.32
N ARG A 207 7.14 -1.28 -13.16
CA ARG A 207 6.81 0.09 -13.61
C ARG A 207 5.82 0.77 -12.69
N GLY A 208 5.94 2.09 -12.54
CA GLY A 208 4.85 2.90 -12.01
C GLY A 208 3.67 3.00 -12.98
N VAL A 209 2.56 3.51 -12.48
CA VAL A 209 1.30 3.68 -13.23
C VAL A 209 0.89 5.15 -13.24
N SER A 210 0.09 5.54 -14.22
CA SER A 210 -0.30 6.94 -14.43
C SER A 210 -1.72 7.06 -14.96
N PHE A 211 -2.52 7.85 -14.25
CA PHE A 211 -3.95 7.99 -14.45
C PHE A 211 -4.30 9.40 -14.90
N PRO A 212 -5.34 9.59 -15.74
CA PRO A 212 -5.98 10.90 -15.88
C PRO A 212 -6.47 11.38 -14.51
N ALA A 213 -6.07 12.58 -14.09
CA ALA A 213 -6.34 13.07 -12.75
C ALA A 213 -7.84 13.17 -12.45
N VAL A 214 -8.66 13.54 -13.44
CA VAL A 214 -10.11 13.62 -13.31
C VAL A 214 -10.73 12.25 -12.98
N GLU A 215 -10.33 11.20 -13.68
CA GLU A 215 -10.85 9.84 -13.44
C GLU A 215 -10.39 9.30 -12.09
N TYR A 216 -9.12 9.55 -11.74
CA TYR A 216 -8.57 9.23 -10.44
C TYR A 216 -9.33 9.90 -9.30
N ASP A 217 -9.56 11.22 -9.39
CA ASP A 217 -10.27 11.99 -8.37
C ASP A 217 -11.71 11.50 -8.18
N VAL A 218 -12.40 11.15 -9.28
CA VAL A 218 -13.74 10.58 -9.25
C VAL A 218 -13.76 9.24 -8.51
N GLU A 219 -12.84 8.34 -8.82
CA GLU A 219 -12.79 7.01 -8.20
C GLU A 219 -12.43 7.09 -6.71
N VAL A 220 -11.44 7.90 -6.36
CA VAL A 220 -11.01 8.13 -4.98
C VAL A 220 -12.12 8.77 -4.15
N ALA A 221 -12.89 9.71 -4.72
CA ALA A 221 -14.05 10.29 -4.06
C ALA A 221 -15.20 9.28 -3.92
N ARG A 222 -15.45 8.46 -4.94
CA ARG A 222 -16.51 7.44 -4.94
C ARG A 222 -16.30 6.43 -3.82
N VAL A 223 -15.12 5.81 -3.73
CA VAL A 223 -14.86 4.78 -2.72
C VAL A 223 -14.85 5.36 -1.31
N ALA A 224 -14.35 6.59 -1.12
CA ALA A 224 -14.35 7.24 0.19
C ALA A 224 -15.74 7.65 0.69
N ALA A 225 -16.70 7.83 -0.22
CA ALA A 225 -18.10 8.11 0.11
C ALA A 225 -18.96 6.84 0.23
N ASP A 226 -18.41 5.66 -0.09
CA ASP A 226 -19.11 4.40 0.05
C ASP A 226 -18.96 3.86 1.48
N HIS A 227 -20.05 3.99 2.24
CA HIS A 227 -20.17 3.49 3.61
C HIS A 227 -21.09 2.26 3.70
N SER A 228 -21.47 1.66 2.57
CA SER A 228 -22.44 0.54 2.54
C SER A 228 -21.90 -0.75 3.17
N TRP A 229 -20.58 -0.86 3.28
CA TRP A 229 -19.88 -1.97 3.95
C TRP A 229 -19.77 -1.80 5.46
N GLU A 230 -20.01 -0.60 6.00
CA GLU A 230 -19.77 -0.31 7.41
C GLU A 230 -20.80 -1.03 8.30
N THR A 231 -20.30 -1.82 9.25
CA THR A 231 -21.06 -2.28 10.41
C THR A 231 -21.35 -1.12 11.36
N ALA A 232 -22.17 -1.34 12.39
CA ALA A 232 -22.52 -0.32 13.38
C ALA A 232 -21.27 0.26 14.09
N ASP A 233 -20.33 -0.60 14.49
CA ASP A 233 -19.06 -0.20 15.09
C ASP A 233 -18.13 0.52 14.10
N ARG A 234 -18.14 0.12 12.82
CA ARG A 234 -17.40 0.83 11.76
C ARG A 234 -18.01 2.20 11.43
N THR A 235 -19.32 2.35 11.56
CA THR A 235 -19.95 3.67 11.42
C THR A 235 -19.59 4.56 12.60
N ALA A 236 -19.71 4.06 13.83
CA ALA A 236 -19.38 4.82 15.05
C ALA A 236 -17.90 5.21 15.07
N GLY A 237 -17.00 4.29 14.72
CA GLY A 237 -15.57 4.56 14.71
C GLY A 237 -15.16 5.60 13.67
N ARG A 238 -15.73 5.56 12.45
CA ARG A 238 -15.49 6.62 11.47
C ARG A 238 -15.92 7.97 12.01
N LEU A 239 -17.14 8.07 12.55
CA LEU A 239 -17.65 9.32 13.11
C LEU A 239 -16.78 9.83 14.28
N VAL A 240 -16.39 8.95 15.21
CA VAL A 240 -15.46 9.31 16.30
C VAL A 240 -14.17 9.85 15.73
N LEU A 241 -13.53 9.13 14.80
CA LEU A 241 -12.25 9.57 14.23
C LEU A 241 -12.42 10.87 13.43
N THR A 242 -13.52 11.09 12.73
CA THR A 242 -13.74 12.32 11.95
C THR A 242 -14.03 13.53 12.85
N GLU A 243 -14.82 13.37 13.91
CA GLU A 243 -15.32 14.47 14.74
C GLU A 243 -14.42 14.82 15.94
N LEU A 244 -13.45 13.96 16.27
CA LEU A 244 -12.59 14.15 17.42
C LEU A 244 -11.67 15.38 17.30
N ASP A 245 -11.63 16.18 18.36
CA ASP A 245 -10.69 17.29 18.52
C ASP A 245 -9.26 16.76 18.79
N ARG A 246 -8.55 16.45 17.70
CA ARG A 246 -7.18 15.94 17.75
C ARG A 246 -6.18 16.94 18.31
N GLU A 247 -6.36 18.23 18.07
CA GLU A 247 -5.44 19.25 18.56
C GLU A 247 -5.47 19.31 20.08
N ARG A 248 -6.66 19.21 20.66
CA ARG A 248 -6.82 19.12 22.10
C ARG A 248 -6.21 17.84 22.68
N LEU A 249 -6.40 16.69 22.04
CA LEU A 249 -5.75 15.46 22.49
C LEU A 249 -4.22 15.58 22.46
N ARG A 250 -3.67 16.11 21.35
CA ARG A 250 -2.22 16.37 21.22
C ARG A 250 -1.70 17.34 22.27
N ALA A 251 -2.49 18.35 22.66
CA ALA A 251 -2.12 19.25 23.76
C ALA A 251 -1.95 18.53 25.11
N HIS A 252 -2.52 17.33 25.26
CA HIS A 252 -2.32 16.43 26.40
C HIS A 252 -1.33 15.28 26.12
N GLY A 253 -0.62 15.31 24.99
CA GLY A 253 0.31 14.26 24.57
C GLY A 253 -0.39 12.97 24.13
N LEU A 254 -1.68 13.04 23.78
CA LEU A 254 -2.47 11.89 23.35
C LEU A 254 -2.61 11.87 21.83
N GLU A 255 -2.43 10.69 21.25
CA GLU A 255 -2.69 10.40 19.84
C GLU A 255 -3.66 9.24 19.70
N THR A 256 -4.60 9.33 18.75
CA THR A 256 -5.51 8.23 18.45
C THR A 256 -4.76 7.08 17.79
N SER A 257 -4.93 5.87 18.31
CA SER A 257 -4.34 4.66 17.74
C SER A 257 -5.36 3.89 16.90
N TRP A 258 -6.46 3.46 17.51
CA TRP A 258 -7.53 2.72 16.83
C TRP A 258 -8.84 2.82 17.62
N VAL A 259 -9.94 2.51 16.96
CA VAL A 259 -11.28 2.41 17.57
C VAL A 259 -11.99 1.17 17.03
N ALA A 260 -12.61 0.41 17.91
CA ALA A 260 -13.35 -0.80 17.57
C ALA A 260 -14.21 -1.22 18.76
N ASN A 261 -15.11 -2.18 18.55
CA ASN A 261 -15.67 -2.92 19.68
C ASN A 261 -14.57 -3.72 20.40
N ASP A 262 -14.76 -3.96 21.70
CA ASP A 262 -13.93 -4.89 22.44
C ASP A 262 -14.13 -6.31 21.87
N TYR A 263 -13.03 -7.00 21.63
CA TYR A 263 -13.03 -8.34 21.04
C TYR A 263 -13.82 -9.37 21.88
N CYS A 264 -13.86 -9.19 23.19
CA CYS A 264 -14.54 -10.09 24.14
C CYS A 264 -15.94 -9.61 24.55
N ASP A 265 -16.31 -8.35 24.27
CA ASP A 265 -17.58 -7.75 24.68
C ASP A 265 -18.07 -6.75 23.61
N ASP A 266 -19.00 -7.21 22.76
CA ASP A 266 -19.54 -6.42 21.66
C ASP A 266 -20.46 -5.26 22.12
N ASP A 267 -20.88 -5.22 23.40
CA ASP A 267 -21.55 -4.06 24.01
C ASP A 267 -20.55 -2.97 24.40
N VAL A 268 -19.23 -3.19 24.30
CA VAL A 268 -18.21 -2.20 24.63
C VAL A 268 -17.54 -1.66 23.36
N PHE A 269 -17.74 -0.38 23.10
CA PHE A 269 -16.98 0.38 22.10
C PHE A 269 -15.74 0.99 22.77
N ARG A 270 -14.56 0.70 22.22
CA ARG A 270 -13.26 1.11 22.79
C ARG A 270 -12.53 2.07 21.87
N VAL A 271 -12.07 3.18 22.46
CA VAL A 271 -11.10 4.08 21.84
C VAL A 271 -9.73 3.86 22.46
N ALA A 272 -8.77 3.42 21.63
CA ALA A 272 -7.37 3.30 22.03
C ALA A 272 -6.59 4.56 21.64
N LEU A 273 -5.93 5.15 22.63
CA LEU A 273 -5.05 6.30 22.52
C LEU A 273 -3.62 5.88 22.93
N GLN A 274 -2.62 6.63 22.47
CA GLN A 274 -1.22 6.48 22.89
C GLN A 274 -0.69 7.77 23.49
N ILE A 275 0.23 7.63 24.44
CA ILE A 275 1.01 8.75 25.00
C ILE A 275 2.49 8.45 24.77
N ASP A 276 3.17 9.26 23.95
CA ASP A 276 4.61 9.21 23.67
C ASP A 276 5.16 7.80 23.33
N ARG A 277 4.31 6.89 22.84
CA ARG A 277 4.58 5.43 22.69
C ARG A 277 5.02 4.73 24.00
N ASP A 278 4.86 5.39 25.14
CA ASP A 278 5.16 4.89 26.47
C ASP A 278 3.95 4.19 27.10
N TYR A 279 2.75 4.68 26.78
CA TYR A 279 1.49 4.16 27.28
C TYR A 279 0.47 3.98 26.17
N GLN A 280 -0.37 2.97 26.35
CA GLN A 280 -1.64 2.83 25.67
C GLN A 280 -2.77 3.12 26.67
N VAL A 281 -3.76 3.89 26.26
CA VAL A 281 -4.90 4.31 27.09
C VAL A 281 -6.17 3.90 26.37
N PHE A 282 -7.12 3.33 27.10
CA PHE A 282 -8.39 2.86 26.55
C PHE A 282 -9.54 3.60 27.23
N VAL A 283 -10.43 4.18 26.42
CA VAL A 283 -11.66 4.80 26.88
C VAL A 283 -12.81 3.95 26.35
N ASP A 284 -13.52 3.30 27.27
CA ASP A 284 -14.56 2.32 26.96
C ASP A 284 -15.93 2.94 27.17
N THR A 285 -16.79 2.83 26.15
CA THR A 285 -18.16 3.33 26.16
C THR A 285 -19.10 2.20 25.78
N ARG A 286 -20.13 1.95 26.59
CA ARG A 286 -21.10 0.87 26.30
C ARG A 286 -22.16 1.30 25.30
N TRP A 287 -22.56 0.40 24.41
CA TRP A 287 -23.62 0.62 23.42
C TRP A 287 -24.95 0.88 24.09
N ARG A 288 -25.39 0.02 25.04
CA ARG A 288 -26.66 0.21 25.75
C ARG A 288 -27.87 0.43 24.80
N GLY A 289 -27.84 -0.20 23.63
CA GLY A 289 -28.87 -0.06 22.59
C GLY A 289 -28.84 1.25 21.78
N ARG A 290 -27.79 2.06 21.92
CA ARG A 290 -27.58 3.28 21.13
C ARG A 290 -27.30 2.95 19.66
N GLY A 291 -27.65 3.87 18.76
CA GLY A 291 -27.19 3.84 17.37
C GLY A 291 -25.76 4.39 17.22
N PRO A 292 -25.09 4.16 16.08
CA PRO A 292 -23.70 4.59 15.84
C PRO A 292 -23.44 6.08 16.05
N GLU A 293 -24.37 6.94 15.63
CA GLU A 293 -24.25 8.40 15.75
C GLU A 293 -24.39 8.87 17.20
N GLU A 294 -25.17 8.16 18.02
CA GLU A 294 -25.27 8.45 19.44
C GLU A 294 -24.04 7.95 20.20
N MET A 295 -23.52 6.77 19.84
CA MET A 295 -22.24 6.27 20.35
C MET A 295 -21.11 7.25 20.06
N ALA A 296 -20.97 7.70 18.82
CA ALA A 296 -19.91 8.63 18.44
C ALA A 296 -19.99 9.95 19.21
N ARG A 297 -21.18 10.54 19.33
CA ARG A 297 -21.38 11.77 20.10
C ARG A 297 -21.03 11.61 21.58
N GLU A 298 -21.40 10.51 22.21
CA GLU A 298 -21.07 10.22 23.61
C GLU A 298 -19.54 10.09 23.80
N VAL A 299 -18.88 9.36 22.90
CA VAL A 299 -17.42 9.18 22.92
C VAL A 299 -16.71 10.53 22.73
N CYS A 300 -17.09 11.31 21.72
CA CYS A 300 -16.51 12.63 21.47
C CYS A 300 -16.77 13.60 22.64
N ALA A 301 -17.96 13.58 23.24
CA ALA A 301 -18.27 14.38 24.43
C ALA A 301 -17.39 13.98 25.62
N THR A 302 -17.14 12.68 25.81
CA THR A 302 -16.25 12.17 26.85
C THR A 302 -14.81 12.63 26.61
N LEU A 303 -14.29 12.47 25.40
CA LEU A 303 -12.92 12.87 25.03
C LEU A 303 -12.73 14.39 24.99
N ALA A 304 -13.81 15.17 24.94
CA ALA A 304 -13.79 16.62 25.11
C ALA A 304 -13.73 17.06 26.58
N LEU A 305 -13.81 16.15 27.56
CA LEU A 305 -13.49 16.45 28.97
C LEU A 305 -11.96 16.41 29.19
N PRO A 306 -11.43 17.07 30.23
CA PRO A 306 -10.04 16.88 30.63
C PRO A 306 -9.72 15.38 30.88
N PRO A 307 -8.55 14.86 30.47
CA PRO A 307 -8.22 13.44 30.63
C PRO A 307 -8.36 12.87 32.04
N SER A 308 -8.15 13.73 33.05
CA SER A 308 -8.32 13.39 34.46
C SER A 308 -9.75 13.04 34.89
N GLU A 309 -10.74 13.35 34.06
CA GLU A 309 -12.16 13.09 34.33
C GLU A 309 -12.67 11.80 33.65
N TRP A 310 -11.85 11.19 32.79
CA TRP A 310 -12.24 9.99 32.06
C TRP A 310 -12.27 8.75 32.94
N HIS A 311 -13.19 7.85 32.62
CA HIS A 311 -13.13 6.45 33.02
C HIS A 311 -12.30 5.71 31.98
N ALA A 312 -11.00 5.56 32.25
CA ALA A 312 -10.05 4.98 31.30
C ALA A 312 -9.26 3.84 31.93
N THR A 313 -8.84 2.89 31.10
CA THR A 313 -7.78 1.95 31.48
C THR A 313 -6.47 2.30 30.78
N TRP A 314 -5.34 1.87 31.32
CA TRP A 314 -4.04 2.15 30.71
C TRP A 314 -3.08 0.97 30.84
N ARG A 315 -2.16 0.87 29.89
CA ARG A 315 -1.08 -0.12 29.87
C ARG A 315 0.22 0.58 29.52
N ALA A 316 1.27 0.34 30.29
CA ALA A 316 2.61 0.76 29.91
C ALA A 316 3.12 -0.13 28.77
N ILE A 317 3.60 0.48 27.69
CA ILE A 317 4.26 -0.19 26.58
C ILE A 317 5.70 -0.53 26.99
N LYS A 318 6.36 0.36 27.75
CA LYS A 318 7.71 0.14 28.27
C LYS A 318 7.67 -0.58 29.63
N PRO A 319 8.36 -1.72 29.80
CA PRO A 319 8.33 -2.48 31.06
C PRO A 319 8.81 -1.72 32.31
N ALA A 320 9.67 -0.72 32.13
CA ALA A 320 10.19 0.10 33.23
C ALA A 320 9.14 1.05 33.85
N LEU A 321 8.02 1.28 33.17
CA LEU A 321 6.97 2.18 33.61
C LEU A 321 5.88 1.39 34.36
N THR A 322 5.78 1.61 35.67
CA THR A 322 4.83 0.90 36.55
C THR A 322 3.77 1.83 37.16
N LYS A 323 3.89 3.14 36.92
CA LYS A 323 2.98 4.16 37.44
C LYS A 323 2.05 4.65 36.33
N PRO A 324 0.85 5.15 36.68
CA PRO A 324 -0.04 5.72 35.68
C PRO A 324 0.58 6.96 35.00
N PRO A 325 0.14 7.29 33.77
CA PRO A 325 0.50 8.53 33.11
C PRO A 325 0.21 9.76 33.98
N LYS A 326 0.98 10.83 33.81
CA LYS A 326 0.81 12.06 34.62
C LYS A 326 -0.56 12.70 34.48
N ILE A 327 -1.20 12.54 33.33
CA ILE A 327 -2.54 13.08 33.04
C ILE A 327 -3.67 12.22 33.62
N ALA A 328 -3.34 11.06 34.20
CA ALA A 328 -4.32 10.09 34.65
C ALA A 328 -5.18 10.63 35.80
N GLY A 329 -6.49 10.44 35.64
CA GLY A 329 -7.49 10.76 36.65
C GLY A 329 -7.57 9.73 37.77
N ARG A 330 -8.33 10.07 38.82
CA ARG A 330 -8.64 9.12 39.91
C ARG A 330 -9.42 7.89 39.45
N SER A 331 -10.16 8.00 38.35
CA SER A 331 -10.94 6.91 37.75
C SER A 331 -10.12 6.02 36.81
N TRP A 332 -8.84 6.34 36.57
CA TRP A 332 -7.99 5.53 35.70
C TRP A 332 -7.55 4.25 36.40
N ARG A 333 -7.51 3.14 35.67
CA ARG A 333 -7.09 1.81 36.18
C ARG A 333 -6.08 1.15 35.26
N PRO A 334 -5.15 0.33 35.77
CA PRO A 334 -4.34 -0.53 34.91
C PRO A 334 -5.26 -1.46 34.10
N ALA A 335 -5.01 -1.63 32.81
CA ALA A 335 -5.72 -2.59 31.98
C ALA A 335 -5.35 -4.02 32.39
N GLN A 336 -6.34 -4.91 32.46
CA GLN A 336 -6.16 -6.34 32.71
C GLN A 336 -6.54 -7.06 31.41
N PHE A 337 -5.57 -7.75 30.81
CA PHE A 337 -5.74 -8.58 29.62
C PHE A 337 -5.31 -10.00 29.96
#